data_AF-A0A2N1QDA4-F1
#
_entry.id   AF-A0A2N1QDA4-F1
#
_cell.length_a   1.000
_cell.length_b   1.000
_cell.length_c   1.000
_cell.angle_alpha   90.00
_cell.angle_beta   90.00
_cell.angle_gamma   90.00
#
_symmetry.space_group_name_H-M   'P 1'
#
loop_
_entity.id
_entity.type
_entity.pdbx_description
1 polymer ?
#
loop_
_entity_poly.entity_id
_entity_poly.type
_entity_poly.pdbx_seq_one_letter_code
_entity_poly.pdbx_strand_id
1 'polypeptide(L)'
;MEPNKRNKAKRIFMTYMVVMQLIFTVIGLALIGYYIGIKTDPDGNRYIYYTAIGLAVGVLVGFMTLYQWMKSEERYERRTRH
;
A
#
# COMPACT_ATOMS: atom_id res chain seq x y z
N MET A 1 1.93 -22.75 -27.12
CA MET A 1 2.01 -22.36 -25.69
C MET A 1 1.03 -21.21 -25.47
N GLU A 2 -0.06 -21.46 -24.75
CA GLU A 2 -1.25 -20.60 -24.69
C GLU A 2 -0.92 -19.20 -24.10
N PRO A 3 -1.15 -18.10 -24.83
CA PRO A 3 -0.92 -16.73 -24.33
C PRO A 3 -1.81 -16.38 -23.13
N ASN A 4 -2.90 -17.10 -22.93
CA ASN A 4 -3.86 -16.89 -21.83
C ASN A 4 -3.25 -17.17 -20.44
N LYS A 5 -2.41 -18.22 -20.31
CA LYS A 5 -1.80 -18.58 -19.00
C LYS A 5 -0.77 -17.53 -18.54
N ARG A 6 -0.04 -16.94 -19.48
CA ARG A 6 1.00 -15.93 -19.20
C ARG A 6 0.41 -14.60 -18.73
N ASN A 7 -0.76 -14.21 -19.27
CA ASN A 7 -1.48 -13.00 -18.84
C ASN A 7 -2.13 -13.17 -17.45
N LYS A 8 -2.70 -14.34 -17.13
CA LYS A 8 -3.19 -14.64 -15.78
C LYS A 8 -2.08 -14.60 -14.72
N ALA A 9 -0.93 -15.23 -15.01
CA ALA A 9 0.21 -15.23 -14.09
C ALA A 9 0.77 -13.82 -13.84
N LYS A 10 0.87 -12.99 -14.88
CA LYS A 10 1.27 -11.57 -14.73
C LYS A 10 0.30 -10.77 -13.86
N ARG A 11 -1.01 -10.97 -14.04
CA ARG A 11 -2.03 -10.26 -13.25
C ARG A 11 -1.98 -10.64 -11.77
N ILE A 12 -1.85 -11.94 -11.48
CA ILE A 12 -1.68 -12.43 -10.12
C ILE A 12 -0.39 -11.85 -9.51
N PHE A 13 0.73 -11.92 -10.23
CA PHE A 13 2.00 -11.36 -9.77
C PHE A 13 1.92 -9.85 -9.49
N MET A 14 1.27 -9.09 -10.36
CA MET A 14 1.07 -7.65 -10.18
C MET A 14 0.18 -7.33 -8.97
N THR A 15 -0.88 -8.13 -8.75
CA THR A 15 -1.72 -8.02 -7.54
C THR A 15 -0.89 -8.28 -6.28
N TYR A 16 -0.09 -9.34 -6.28
CA TYR A 16 0.82 -9.66 -5.17
C TYR A 16 1.80 -8.53 -4.89
N MET A 17 2.41 -7.95 -5.93
CA MET A 17 3.33 -6.82 -5.80
C MET A 17 2.67 -5.59 -5.16
N VAL A 18 1.44 -5.26 -5.55
CA VAL A 18 0.69 -4.13 -5.00
C VAL A 18 0.32 -4.35 -3.54
N VAL A 19 -0.12 -5.57 -3.18
CA VAL A 19 -0.41 -5.92 -1.79
C VAL A 19 0.85 -5.87 -0.94
N MET A 20 1.97 -6.42 -1.43
CA MET A 20 3.25 -6.34 -0.73
C MET A 20 3.70 -4.89 -0.54
N GLN A 21 3.60 -4.07 -1.58
CA GLN A 21 3.93 -2.65 -1.49
C GLN A 21 3.05 -1.94 -0.47
N LEU A 22 1.76 -2.25 -0.38
CA LEU A 22 0.87 -1.69 0.62
C LEU A 22 1.29 -2.05 2.04
N ILE A 23 1.57 -3.33 2.29
CA ILE A 23 2.03 -3.80 3.60
C ILE A 23 3.32 -3.09 3.99
N PHE A 24 4.30 -3.01 3.08
CA PHE A 24 5.56 -2.30 3.33
C PHE A 24 5.35 -0.81 3.56
N THR A 25 4.42 -0.17 2.85
CA THR A 25 4.13 1.26 3.01
C THR A 25 3.49 1.54 4.38
N VAL A 26 2.56 0.70 4.82
CA VAL A 26 1.92 0.80 6.14
C VAL A 26 2.95 0.58 7.25
N ILE A 27 3.78 -0.46 7.15
CA ILE A 27 4.83 -0.74 8.13
C ILE A 27 5.86 0.40 8.16
N GLY A 28 6.30 0.87 6.99
CA GLY A 28 7.24 1.98 6.86
C GLY A 28 6.72 3.26 7.50
N LEU A 29 5.47 3.65 7.22
CA LEU A 29 4.85 4.82 7.83
C LEU A 29 4.63 4.67 9.34
N ALA A 30 4.30 3.48 9.80
CA ALA A 30 4.19 3.19 11.23
C ALA A 30 5.54 3.36 11.95
N LEU A 31 6.63 2.82 11.37
CA LEU A 31 7.98 2.96 11.90
C LEU A 31 8.46 4.42 11.88
N ILE A 32 8.13 5.17 10.82
CA ILE A 32 8.42 6.61 10.74
C ILE A 32 7.66 7.37 11.83
N GLY A 33 6.36 7.09 12.03
CA GLY A 33 5.56 7.70 13.08
C GLY A 33 6.11 7.40 14.48
N TYR A 34 6.53 6.17 14.72
CA TYR A 34 7.18 5.76 15.96
C TYR A 34 8.51 6.48 16.19
N TYR A 35 9.36 6.55 15.15
CA TYR A 35 10.66 7.23 15.23
C TYR A 35 10.51 8.73 15.52
N ILE A 36 9.57 9.41 14.86
CA ILE A 36 9.23 10.81 15.13
C ILE A 36 8.70 10.95 16.56
N GLY A 37 7.85 10.03 17.01
CA GLY A 37 7.31 10.01 18.37
C GLY A 37 8.38 9.99 19.45
N ILE A 38 9.35 9.08 19.35
CA ILE A 38 10.48 8.97 20.30
C ILE A 38 11.35 10.23 20.27
N LYS A 39 11.61 10.78 19.08
CA LYS A 39 12.46 11.97 18.93
C LYS A 39 11.84 13.24 19.49
N THR A 40 10.51 13.35 19.46
CA THR A 40 9.78 14.56 19.87
C THR A 40 9.48 14.56 21.36
N ASP A 41 9.25 13.39 21.95
CA ASP A 41 8.94 13.26 23.38
C ASP A 41 9.51 11.93 23.94
N PRO A 42 10.80 11.90 24.30
CA PRO A 42 11.47 10.67 24.74
C PRO A 42 11.00 10.18 26.12
N ASP A 43 10.47 11.08 26.97
CA ASP A 43 10.02 10.76 28.34
C ASP A 43 8.48 10.60 28.45
N GLY A 44 7.74 11.07 27.43
CA GLY A 44 6.28 11.05 27.41
C GLY A 44 5.70 9.87 26.63
N ASN A 45 4.48 9.45 26.99
CA ASN A 45 3.72 8.42 26.26
C ASN A 45 3.19 8.89 24.89
N ARG A 46 3.69 10.03 24.37
CA ARG A 46 3.20 10.66 23.13
C ARG A 46 3.56 9.86 21.88
N TYR A 47 4.60 9.02 21.94
CA TYR A 47 4.97 8.12 20.85
C TYR A 47 3.82 7.19 20.40
N ILE A 48 2.94 6.80 21.33
CA ILE A 48 1.76 5.96 21.03
C ILE A 48 0.80 6.70 20.08
N TYR A 49 0.51 7.97 20.37
CA TYR A 49 -0.38 8.78 19.55
C TYR A 49 0.22 9.06 18.16
N TYR A 50 1.52 9.37 18.09
CA TYR A 50 2.21 9.56 16.80
C TYR A 50 2.27 8.26 15.97
N THR A 51 2.46 7.12 16.62
CA THR A 51 2.41 5.80 15.96
C THR A 51 1.00 5.50 15.45
N ALA A 52 -0.04 5.79 16.24
CA ALA A 52 -1.43 5.61 15.84
C ALA A 52 -1.80 6.51 14.64
N ILE A 53 -1.34 7.76 14.63
CA ILE A 53 -1.52 8.67 13.49
C ILE A 53 -0.76 8.15 12.26
N GLY A 54 0.49 7.71 12.43
CA GLY A 54 1.28 7.12 11.35
C GLY A 54 0.61 5.88 10.74
N LEU A 55 0.04 5.01 11.58
CA LEU A 55 -0.75 3.86 11.13
C LEU A 55 -2.03 4.29 10.40
N ALA A 56 -2.78 5.24 10.93
CA ALA A 56 -4.01 5.72 10.29
C ALA A 56 -3.73 6.32 8.89
N VAL A 57 -2.70 7.15 8.78
CA VAL A 57 -2.25 7.71 7.50
C VAL A 57 -1.77 6.60 6.56
N GLY A 58 -0.99 5.63 7.05
CA GLY A 58 -0.52 4.50 6.27
C GLY A 58 -1.66 3.65 5.69
N VAL A 59 -2.69 3.36 6.49
CA VAL A 59 -3.87 2.63 6.03
C VAL A 59 -4.64 3.43 4.98
N LEU A 60 -4.85 4.74 5.17
CA LEU A 60 -5.54 5.59 4.20
C LEU A 60 -4.80 5.66 2.85
N VAL A 61 -3.48 5.87 2.89
CA VAL A 61 -2.64 5.88 1.69
C VAL A 61 -2.64 4.51 1.00
N GLY A 62 -2.61 3.43 1.79
CA GLY A 62 -2.76 2.06 1.28
C GLY A 62 -4.08 1.86 0.54
N PHE A 63 -5.21 2.26 1.14
CA PHE A 63 -6.52 2.18 0.51
C PHE A 63 -6.60 3.02 -0.78
N MET A 64 -6.07 4.24 -0.78
CA MET A 64 -6.01 5.06 -2.00
C MET A 64 -5.18 4.38 -3.10
N THR A 65 -4.06 3.76 -2.74
CA THR A 65 -3.19 3.05 -3.69
C THR A 65 -3.91 1.83 -4.29
N LEU A 66 -4.61 1.05 -3.46
CA LEU A 66 -5.47 -0.06 -3.94
C LEU A 66 -6.58 0.44 -4.86
N TYR A 67 -7.25 1.53 -4.48
CA TYR A 67 -8.34 2.09 -5.27
C TYR A 67 -7.84 2.59 -6.64
N GLN A 68 -6.70 3.29 -6.67
CA GLN A 68 -6.07 3.72 -7.92
C GLN A 68 -5.65 2.52 -8.77
N TRP A 69 -5.11 1.47 -8.15
CA TRP A 69 -4.74 0.25 -8.86
C TRP A 69 -5.96 -0.46 -9.48
N MET A 70 -7.05 -0.62 -8.72
CA MET A 70 -8.31 -1.19 -9.23
C MET A 70 -8.87 -0.37 -10.40
N LYS A 71 -8.87 0.96 -10.28
CA LYS A 71 -9.26 1.88 -11.37
C LYS A 71 -8.32 1.79 -12.57
N SER A 72 -7.06 1.45 -12.38
CA SER A 72 -6.08 1.25 -13.46
C SER A 72 -6.33 -0.05 -14.22
N GLU A 73 -6.70 -1.14 -13.52
CA GLU A 73 -7.10 -2.40 -14.15
C GLU A 73 -8.37 -2.21 -15.01
N GLU A 74 -9.38 -1.50 -14.50
CA GLU A 74 -10.60 -1.20 -15.27
C GLU A 74 -10.31 -0.45 -16.58
N ARG A 75 -9.35 0.48 -16.59
CA ARG A 75 -8.96 1.19 -17.81
C ARG A 75 -8.17 0.31 -18.78
N TYR A 76 -7.41 -0.64 -18.27
CA TYR A 76 -6.67 -1.59 -19.10
C TYR A 76 -7.65 -2.50 -19.86
N GLU A 77 -8.69 -2.99 -19.17
CA GLU A 77 -9.75 -3.81 -19.79
C GLU A 77 -10.53 -3.06 -20.89
N ARG A 78 -10.69 -1.72 -20.77
CA ARG A 78 -11.34 -0.90 -21.82
C ARG A 78 -10.46 -0.68 -23.06
N ARG A 79 -9.13 -0.63 -22.93
CA ARG A 79 -8.22 -0.45 -24.08
C ARG A 79 -7.97 -1.75 -24.86
N THR A 80 -8.05 -2.90 -24.21
CA THR A 80 -7.81 -4.21 -24.88
C THR A 80 -9.03 -4.72 -25.65
N ARG A 81 -10.20 -4.07 -25.54
CA ARG A 81 -11.43 -4.43 -26.29
C ARG A 81 -11.59 -3.69 -27.63
N HIS A 82 -10.64 -2.85 -28.03
CA HIS A 82 -10.63 -2.18 -29.33
C HIS A 82 -9.48 -2.68 -30.20
#